data_AF-A0A3D4R6N2-F1
#
_entry.id   AF-A0A3D4R6N2-F1
#
_cell.length_a   1.000
_cell.length_b   1.000
_cell.length_c   1.000
_cell.angle_alpha   90.00
_cell.angle_beta   90.00
_cell.angle_gamma   90.00
#
_symmetry.space_group_name_H-M   'P 1'
#
loop_
_entity.id
_entity.type
_entity.pdbx_description
1 polymer ?
#
loop_
_entity_poly.entity_id
_entity_poly.type
_entity_poly.pdbx_seq_one_letter_code
_entity_poly.pdbx_strand_id
1 'polypeptide(L)'
;MEKILRPRQHGHDFAFSGLATCGECGAAITAEQHIKKYKNGTSQTFIYYRCTKKLKPCSQKYAPESDIEKQLKKVVGDCGLHQDWEPYFEK
;
A
#
# COMPACT_ATOMS: atom_id res chain seq x y z
N MET A 1 20.83 14.45 -16.29
CA MET A 1 20.58 12.99 -16.30
C MET A 1 19.08 12.78 -16.40
N GLU A 2 18.55 12.67 -17.62
CA GLU A 2 17.16 12.32 -17.82
C GLU A 2 16.97 10.85 -17.45
N LYS A 3 16.19 10.60 -16.40
CA LYS A 3 15.75 9.24 -16.07
C LYS A 3 14.86 8.79 -17.22
N ILE A 4 15.35 7.85 -18.03
CA ILE A 4 14.53 7.09 -18.97
C ILE A 4 13.55 6.28 -18.12
N LEU A 5 12.40 6.88 -17.79
CA LEU A 5 11.28 6.17 -17.20
C LEU A 5 10.86 5.16 -18.26
N ARG A 6 11.12 3.87 -18.02
CA ARG A 6 10.56 2.78 -18.82
C ARG A 6 9.19 2.48 -18.19
N PRO A 7 8.08 3.08 -18.66
CA PRO A 7 6.79 2.85 -18.06
C PRO A 7 6.46 1.36 -18.15
N ARG A 8 6.13 0.75 -17.00
CA ARG A 8 5.65 -0.63 -16.98
C ARG A 8 4.28 -0.64 -17.65
N GLN A 9 4.21 -1.16 -18.88
CA GLN A 9 3.00 -1.10 -19.72
C GLN A 9 1.80 -1.90 -19.17
N HIS A 10 2.02 -2.72 -18.15
CA HIS A 10 0.99 -3.50 -17.46
C HIS A 10 1.34 -3.65 -15.98
N GLY A 11 1.45 -2.50 -15.30
CA GLY A 11 1.58 -2.43 -13.84
C GLY A 11 0.20 -2.52 -13.22
N HIS A 12 0.04 -3.36 -12.20
CA HIS A 12 -1.03 -3.14 -11.25
C HIS A 12 -0.60 -1.95 -10.38
N ASP A 13 -1.37 -0.87 -10.37
CA ASP A 13 -1.15 0.27 -9.49
C ASP A 13 -1.60 -0.10 -8.08
N PHE A 14 -0.66 -0.55 -7.26
CA PHE A 14 -0.89 -0.84 -5.85
C PHE A 14 -0.46 0.37 -5.02
N ALA A 15 -1.42 1.04 -4.37
CA ALA A 15 -1.22 2.28 -3.65
C ALA A 15 -0.11 2.22 -2.58
N PHE A 16 0.07 1.07 -1.93
CA PHE A 16 1.05 0.90 -0.85
C PHE A 16 2.32 0.13 -1.27
N SER A 17 2.43 -0.26 -2.55
CA SER A 17 3.62 -0.97 -3.02
C SER A 17 4.82 -0.03 -3.12
N GLY A 18 5.98 -0.46 -2.60
CA GLY A 18 7.22 0.33 -2.60
C GLY A 18 7.36 1.32 -1.44
N LEU A 19 6.26 1.69 -0.77
CA LEU A 19 6.29 2.52 0.44
C LEU A 19 6.26 1.69 1.72
N ALA A 20 5.52 0.57 1.71
CA ALA A 20 5.31 -0.24 2.88
C ALA A 20 6.41 -1.31 3.07
N THR A 21 6.98 -1.36 4.27
CA THR A 21 7.92 -2.39 4.71
C THR A 21 7.33 -3.20 5.86
N CYS A 22 7.76 -4.45 5.93
CA CYS A 22 7.35 -5.36 6.97
C CYS A 22 8.05 -5.02 8.29
N GLY A 23 7.30 -4.79 9.37
CA GLY A 23 7.86 -4.48 10.68
C GLY A 23 8.62 -5.62 11.39
N GLU A 24 8.39 -6.89 11.00
CA GLU A 24 9.08 -8.04 11.62
C GLU A 24 10.43 -8.33 10.93
N CYS A 25 10.44 -8.43 9.60
CA CYS A 25 11.63 -8.84 8.85
C CYS A 25 12.28 -7.72 8.02
N GLY A 26 11.67 -6.53 7.95
CA GLY A 26 12.17 -5.40 7.17
C GLY A 26 12.05 -5.58 5.65
N ALA A 27 11.47 -6.68 5.18
CA ALA A 27 11.31 -6.92 3.75
C ALA A 27 10.23 -6.03 3.13
N ALA A 28 10.34 -5.76 1.83
CA ALA A 28 9.31 -5.04 1.09
C ALA A 28 7.98 -5.81 1.09
N ILE A 29 6.88 -5.08 1.25
CA ILE A 29 5.53 -5.60 1.09
C ILE A 29 5.16 -5.58 -0.40
N THR A 30 4.56 -6.66 -0.86
CA THR A 30 4.03 -6.82 -2.22
C THR A 30 2.52 -7.00 -2.14
N ALA A 31 1.81 -6.68 -3.21
CA ALA A 31 0.37 -6.83 -3.30
C ALA A 31 -0.03 -7.84 -4.38
N GLU A 32 -1.14 -8.52 -4.13
CA GLU A 32 -1.78 -9.47 -5.03
C GLU A 32 -3.23 -9.03 -5.27
N GLN A 33 -3.64 -9.01 -6.54
CA GLN A 33 -4.99 -8.64 -6.95
C GLN A 33 -5.79 -9.88 -7.35
N HIS A 34 -6.95 -10.07 -6.74
CA HIS A 34 -7.87 -11.16 -7.03
C HIS A 34 -9.18 -10.58 -7.58
N ILE A 35 -9.49 -10.85 -8.84
CA ILE A 35 -10.75 -10.43 -9.48
C ILE A 35 -11.74 -11.58 -9.41
N LYS A 36 -12.83 -11.40 -8.68
CA LYS A 36 -13.95 -12.34 -8.63
C LYS A 36 -15.04 -11.89 -9.60
N LYS A 37 -15.34 -12.72 -10.59
CA LYS A 37 -16.45 -12.50 -11.53
C LYS A 37 -17.67 -13.26 -11.04
N TYR A 38 -18.79 -12.56 -10.88
CA TYR A 38 -20.06 -13.12 -10.44
C TYR A 38 -20.93 -13.52 -11.65
N LYS A 39 -21.83 -14.48 -11.45
CA LYS A 39 -22.73 -14.98 -12.51
C LYS A 39 -23.69 -13.92 -13.06
N ASN A 40 -23.95 -12.86 -12.30
CA ASN A 40 -24.79 -11.72 -12.67
C ASN A 40 -24.04 -10.67 -13.51
N GLY A 41 -22.81 -10.93 -13.94
CA GLY A 41 -22.00 -10.01 -14.75
C GLY A 41 -21.22 -8.96 -13.94
N THR A 42 -21.42 -8.87 -12.62
CA THR A 42 -20.62 -7.99 -11.75
C THR A 42 -19.23 -8.59 -11.53
N SER A 43 -18.20 -7.75 -11.45
CA SER A 43 -16.86 -8.16 -11.02
C SER A 43 -16.43 -7.35 -9.80
N GLN A 44 -15.76 -8.00 -8.86
CA GLN A 44 -15.23 -7.37 -7.67
C GLN A 44 -13.74 -7.68 -7.53
N THR A 45 -12.97 -6.63 -7.31
CA THR A 45 -11.52 -6.72 -7.14
C THR A 45 -11.19 -6.70 -5.66
N PHE A 46 -10.36 -7.66 -5.22
CA PHE A 46 -9.83 -7.73 -3.87
C PHE A 46 -8.31 -7.59 -3.94
N ILE A 47 -7.76 -6.66 -3.17
CA ILE A 47 -6.32 -6.41 -3.10
C ILE A 47 -5.84 -6.85 -1.71
N TYR A 48 -4.83 -7.72 -1.71
CA TYR A 48 -4.20 -8.22 -0.50
C TYR A 48 -2.72 -7.89 -0.50
N TYR A 49 -2.24 -7.40 0.63
CA TYR A 49 -0.84 -7.07 0.86
C TYR A 49 -0.18 -8.18 1.69
N ARG A 50 1.05 -8.54 1.30
CA ARG A 50 1.84 -9.59 1.95
C ARG A 50 3.31 -9.21 2.04
N CYS A 51 3.97 -9.75 3.06
CA CYS A 51 5.41 -9.74 3.10
C CYS A 51 5.99 -10.74 2.08
N THR A 52 7.10 -10.37 1.43
CA THR A 52 7.85 -11.27 0.54
C THR A 52 8.59 -12.38 1.28
N LYS A 53 8.82 -12.22 2.59
CA LYS A 53 9.52 -13.17 3.48
C LYS A 53 10.92 -13.57 2.97
N LYS A 54 11.54 -12.74 2.14
CA LYS A 54 12.84 -13.03 1.49
C LYS A 54 14.03 -12.80 2.42
N LEU A 55 13.93 -11.89 3.38
CA LEU A 55 15.05 -11.52 4.25
C LEU A 55 15.16 -12.44 5.48
N LYS A 56 14.04 -12.67 6.18
CA LYS A 56 13.98 -13.48 7.40
C LYS A 56 12.66 -14.27 7.46
N PRO A 57 12.59 -15.38 8.20
CA PRO A 57 11.32 -16.05 8.47
C PRO A 57 10.36 -15.06 9.13
N CYS A 58 9.17 -14.94 8.57
CA CYS A 58 8.18 -13.93 8.93
C CYS A 58 6.82 -14.61 9.05
N SER A 59 6.16 -14.39 10.19
CA SER A 59 4.88 -15.02 10.54
C SER A 59 3.68 -14.14 10.21
N GLN A 60 3.90 -12.93 9.67
CA GLN A 60 2.79 -12.07 9.23
C GLN A 60 1.85 -12.76 8.25
N LYS A 61 0.57 -12.46 8.49
CA LYS A 61 -0.57 -12.85 7.67
C LYS A 61 -0.76 -11.84 6.52
N TYR A 62 -1.58 -12.24 5.56
CA TYR A 62 -2.02 -11.38 4.47
C TYR A 62 -3.00 -10.35 5.05
N ALA A 63 -2.81 -9.09 4.71
CA ALA A 63 -3.66 -8.00 5.14
C ALA A 63 -4.47 -7.48 3.95
N PRO A 64 -5.80 -7.33 4.07
CA PRO A 64 -6.59 -6.68 3.03
C PRO A 64 -6.25 -5.19 2.97
N GLU A 65 -6.48 -4.57 1.81
CA GLU A 65 -6.20 -3.14 1.58
C GLU A 65 -6.79 -2.20 2.64
N SER A 66 -8.02 -2.46 3.09
CA SER A 66 -8.68 -1.65 4.12
C SER A 66 -7.93 -1.63 5.46
N ASP A 67 -7.22 -2.71 5.80
CA ASP A 67 -6.48 -2.76 7.06
C ASP A 67 -5.18 -1.97 6.97
N ILE A 68 -4.49 -2.05 5.83
CA ILE A 68 -3.30 -1.23 5.55
C ILE A 68 -3.65 0.25 5.51
N GLU A 69 -4.78 0.62 4.91
CA GLU A 69 -5.26 2.00 4.88
C GLU A 69 -5.49 2.55 6.29
N LYS A 70 -6.10 1.76 7.19
CA LYS A 70 -6.30 2.15 8.60
C LYS A 70 -4.97 2.38 9.31
N GLN A 71 -3.99 1.52 9.08
CA GLN A 71 -2.65 1.67 9.65
C GLN A 71 -1.99 2.96 9.16
N LEU A 72 -2.06 3.24 7.85
CA LEU A 72 -1.52 4.47 7.29
C LEU A 72 -2.21 5.71 7.84
N LYS A 73 -3.55 5.73 7.90
CA LYS A 73 -4.32 6.84 8.48
C LYS A 73 -3.94 7.10 9.93
N LYS A 74 -3.69 6.05 10.71
CA LYS A 74 -3.23 6.18 12.10
C LYS A 74 -1.85 6.83 12.17
N VAL A 75 -0.89 6.41 11.34
CA VAL A 75 0.44 7.00 11.30
C VAL A 75 0.39 8.46 10.87
N VAL A 76 -0.36 8.77 9.80
CA VAL A 76 -0.51 10.15 9.30
C VAL A 76 -1.22 11.03 10.32
N GLY A 77 -2.20 10.51 11.05
CA GLY A 77 -2.90 11.25 12.10
C GLY A 77 -2.06 11.49 13.36
N ASP A 78 -1.10 10.62 13.65
CA ASP A 78 -0.14 10.80 14.76
C ASP A 78 0.94 11.84 14.43
N CYS A 79 1.25 12.02 13.15
CA CYS A 79 2.11 13.10 12.68
C CYS A 79 1.41 14.46 12.85
N GLY A 80 1.51 15.03 14.05
CA GLY A 80 1.08 16.41 14.30
C GLY A 80 1.81 17.36 13.37
N LEU A 81 1.05 18.08 12.54
CA LEU A 81 1.60 19.17 11.74
C LEU A 81 2.04 20.31 12.68
N HIS A 82 3.11 21.00 12.32
CA HIS A 82 3.58 22.14 13.10
C HIS A 82 2.53 23.26 13.09
N GLN A 83 2.30 23.91 14.25
CA GLN A 83 1.28 24.96 14.39
C GLN A 83 1.47 26.10 13.37
N ASP A 84 2.70 26.38 12.95
CA ASP A 84 3.02 27.41 11.95
C ASP A 84 2.41 27.16 10.56
N TRP A 85 1.85 25.98 10.30
CA TRP A 85 1.24 25.66 9.00
C TRP A 85 -0.24 26.01 8.92
N GLU A 86 -0.86 26.42 10.03
CA GLU A 86 -2.25 26.89 10.12
C GLU A 86 -2.66 27.91 9.03
N PRO A 87 -1.88 28.97 8.72
CA PRO A 87 -2.28 29.99 7.73
C PRO A 87 -2.33 29.49 6.28
N TYR A 88 -1.86 28.27 5.98
CA TYR A 88 -1.87 27.72 4.62
C TYR A 88 -3.12 26.88 4.29
N PHE A 89 -3.95 26.53 5.28
CA PHE A 89 -5.11 25.65 5.09
C PHE A 89 -6.43 26.39 4.85
N GLU A 90 -6.50 27.70 5.11
CA GLU A 90 -7.73 28.50 5.00
C GLU A 90 -7.91 29.23 3.65
N LYS A 91 -7.22 28.75 2.59
CA LYS A 91 -7.28 29.35 1.25
C LYS A 91 -7.87 28.39 0.23
#